data_AF-A0A1G1DE07-F1
#
_entry.id   AF-A0A1G1DE07-F1
#
_cell.length_a   1.000
_cell.length_b   1.000
_cell.length_c   1.000
_cell.angle_alpha   90.00
_cell.angle_beta   90.00
_cell.angle_gamma   90.00
#
_symmetry.space_group_name_H-M   'P 1'
#
loop_
_entity.id
_entity.type
_entity.pdbx_description
1 polymer ?
#
loop_
_entity_poly.entity_id
_entity_poly.type
_entity_poly.pdbx_seq_one_letter_code
_entity_poly.pdbx_strand_id
1 'polypeptide(L)'
;MNKGIFITGTDTGVGKTVVSAGLALSLKQKGLDVGIMKPLQSGRRDDTDFLIKTLGVKDEIKLINPYYFKKPLAPLTASEVEGVKIDISSIKNAFEELCKRHDIVIVEGIGGLLVPLTEDYFVSDLILELDIPVIVVSRVGLGTINHTLLTIKHAKESGIDIIGIIFNETKKRRKGLAEKTNPSIIEKLSGVPILGNLPYIQLVSITDCKTGKLKNTFLKNIKIDNLPTAYCLLPTAYKKKLEEIDKTHLWHPFTQMNDWVKEDPIIIERGNGVYLYDTQGNKYLDGNSSYWVNIHGYRKREIDEAVAKQIRKVAHSTLIGLSNVPAIELSERLINIAPEGLKRVFYSDDGSTAVEAGVKMAFQYWQQKGWNFRNKKKFIAFHNAYHGDTIGAVSVGRIALFRRMFKSLLFETIFAPPPYCYRCPIKKTYPECSLACVNELERIVSENRDKVAALIIEPKVMMPGGIITAPEGFLK
;
A
#
# COMPACT_ATOMS: atom_id res chain seq x y z
N MET A 1 -5.78 -10.64 0.80
CA MET A 1 -6.38 -10.81 2.11
C MET A 1 -6.35 -12.29 2.46
N ASN A 2 -6.00 -12.60 3.70
CA ASN A 2 -5.97 -13.97 4.22
C ASN A 2 -7.40 -14.49 4.43
N LYS A 3 -7.57 -15.81 4.61
CA LYS A 3 -8.88 -16.47 4.76
C LYS A 3 -9.47 -16.23 6.16
N GLY A 4 -9.86 -14.99 6.48
CA GLY A 4 -10.47 -14.71 7.77
C GLY A 4 -11.35 -13.47 7.81
N ILE A 5 -12.11 -13.34 8.89
CA ILE A 5 -12.93 -12.15 9.19
C ILE A 5 -12.61 -11.73 10.62
N PHE A 6 -12.24 -10.46 10.79
CA PHE A 6 -11.97 -9.89 12.10
C PHE A 6 -13.25 -9.29 12.69
N ILE A 7 -13.56 -9.65 13.93
CA ILE A 7 -14.72 -9.15 14.66
C ILE A 7 -14.26 -8.12 15.68
N THR A 8 -14.41 -6.84 15.36
CA THR A 8 -14.09 -5.73 16.27
C THR A 8 -15.34 -5.21 16.96
N GLY A 9 -15.18 -4.48 18.06
CA GLY A 9 -16.28 -3.90 18.82
C GLY A 9 -16.15 -2.39 18.90
N THR A 10 -17.29 -1.69 18.97
CA THR A 10 -17.27 -0.25 19.30
C THR A 10 -16.94 0.01 20.78
N ASP A 11 -16.99 -1.02 21.61
CA ASP A 11 -16.66 -0.99 23.04
C ASP A 11 -16.37 -2.42 23.56
N THR A 12 -15.93 -2.52 24.81
CA THR A 12 -15.89 -3.78 25.55
C THR A 12 -17.30 -4.21 25.95
N GLY A 13 -17.59 -5.51 25.90
CA GLY A 13 -18.90 -6.04 26.31
C GLY A 13 -20.07 -5.79 25.32
N VAL A 14 -19.80 -5.31 24.10
CA VAL A 14 -20.80 -5.23 23.00
C VAL A 14 -21.23 -6.61 22.47
N GLY A 15 -20.60 -7.68 22.96
CA GLY A 15 -20.93 -9.07 22.63
C GLY A 15 -20.25 -9.62 21.37
N LYS A 16 -19.00 -9.21 21.12
CA LYS A 16 -18.16 -9.75 20.05
C LYS A 16 -18.13 -11.28 20.03
N THR A 17 -17.99 -11.91 21.19
CA THR A 17 -17.92 -13.38 21.35
C THR A 17 -19.20 -14.07 20.86
N VAL A 18 -20.38 -13.52 21.21
CA VAL A 18 -21.67 -14.06 20.77
C VAL A 18 -21.83 -13.91 19.25
N VAL A 19 -21.41 -12.76 18.71
CA VAL A 19 -21.44 -12.52 17.25
C VAL A 19 -20.47 -13.44 16.52
N SER A 20 -19.25 -13.62 17.04
CA SER A 20 -18.22 -14.50 16.47
C SER A 20 -18.70 -15.96 16.42
N ALA A 21 -19.27 -16.45 17.52
CA ALA A 21 -19.86 -17.79 17.57
C ALA A 21 -21.06 -17.94 16.63
N GLY A 22 -21.96 -16.95 16.59
CA GLY A 22 -23.12 -16.96 15.69
C GLY A 22 -22.71 -17.02 14.22
N LEU A 23 -21.76 -16.17 13.81
CA LEU A 23 -21.21 -16.15 12.47
C LEU A 23 -20.54 -17.48 12.11
N ALA A 24 -19.68 -17.99 12.98
CA ALA A 24 -18.99 -19.26 12.76
C ALA A 24 -19.95 -20.46 12.65
N LEU A 25 -20.99 -20.52 13.51
CA LEU A 25 -22.03 -21.56 13.43
C LEU A 25 -22.83 -21.50 12.13
N SER A 26 -23.10 -20.28 11.63
CA SER A 26 -23.81 -20.08 10.38
C SER A 26 -22.94 -20.46 9.16
N LEU A 27 -21.64 -20.14 9.19
CA LEU A 27 -20.69 -20.55 8.14
C LEU A 27 -20.50 -22.07 8.12
N LYS A 28 -20.40 -22.73 9.30
CA LYS A 28 -20.39 -24.20 9.40
C LYS A 28 -21.65 -24.84 8.82
N GLN A 29 -22.82 -24.22 8.98
CA GLN A 29 -24.05 -24.73 8.36
C GLN A 29 -24.02 -24.64 6.83
N LYS A 30 -23.29 -23.67 6.27
CA LYS A 30 -23.04 -23.57 4.83
C LYS A 30 -21.99 -24.57 4.32
N GLY A 31 -21.47 -25.44 5.19
CA GLY A 31 -20.53 -26.50 4.84
C GLY A 31 -19.05 -26.08 4.87
N LEU A 32 -18.73 -24.86 5.33
CA LEU A 32 -17.36 -24.41 5.47
C LEU A 32 -16.72 -24.97 6.74
N ASP A 33 -15.46 -25.36 6.66
CA ASP A 33 -14.65 -25.57 7.86
C ASP A 33 -14.19 -24.22 8.44
N VAL A 34 -14.45 -24.02 9.72
CA VAL A 34 -14.29 -22.72 10.38
C VAL A 34 -13.34 -22.84 11.56
N GLY A 35 -12.18 -22.19 11.42
CA GLY A 35 -11.24 -21.94 12.50
C GLY A 35 -11.64 -20.74 13.34
N ILE A 36 -11.11 -20.68 14.56
CA ILE A 36 -11.29 -19.54 15.46
C ILE A 36 -9.96 -19.07 16.00
N MET A 37 -9.87 -17.76 16.19
CA MET A 37 -8.75 -17.14 16.86
C MET A 37 -9.26 -16.02 17.77
N LYS A 38 -8.75 -15.97 18.99
CA LYS A 38 -8.81 -14.83 19.89
C LYS A 38 -7.37 -14.45 20.22
N PRO A 39 -6.75 -13.56 19.43
CA PRO A 39 -5.30 -13.32 19.48
C PRO A 39 -4.78 -13.01 20.88
N LEU A 40 -5.51 -12.20 21.63
CA LEU A 40 -5.22 -11.89 23.03
C LEU A 40 -6.51 -11.95 23.86
N GLN A 41 -6.38 -12.40 25.11
CA GLN A 41 -7.46 -12.38 26.09
C GLN A 41 -6.92 -12.04 27.47
N SER A 42 -7.68 -11.26 28.24
CA SER A 42 -7.33 -10.88 29.60
C SER A 42 -8.49 -11.17 30.56
N GLY A 43 -8.17 -11.50 31.81
CA GLY A 43 -9.16 -11.88 32.81
C GLY A 43 -9.52 -13.37 32.74
N ARG A 44 -10.82 -13.68 32.62
CA ARG A 44 -11.30 -15.06 32.52
C ARG A 44 -11.14 -15.56 31.08
N ARG A 45 -10.93 -16.87 30.90
CA ARG A 45 -10.82 -17.50 29.57
C ARG A 45 -12.19 -17.86 28.94
N ASP A 46 -13.28 -17.46 29.61
CA ASP A 46 -14.66 -17.78 29.25
C ASP A 46 -14.99 -17.57 27.76
N ASP A 47 -14.50 -16.48 27.13
CA ASP A 47 -14.77 -16.23 25.71
C ASP A 47 -14.15 -17.28 24.76
N THR A 48 -12.86 -17.60 24.93
CA THR A 48 -12.19 -18.65 24.15
C THR A 48 -12.79 -20.02 24.42
N ASP A 49 -13.08 -20.34 25.69
CA ASP A 49 -13.68 -21.63 26.05
C ASP A 49 -15.10 -21.77 25.45
N PHE A 50 -15.88 -20.68 25.47
CA PHE A 50 -17.18 -20.61 24.82
C PHE A 50 -17.09 -20.87 23.31
N LEU A 51 -16.15 -20.23 22.61
CA LEU A 51 -15.95 -20.43 21.17
C LEU A 51 -15.53 -21.87 20.84
N ILE A 52 -14.53 -22.41 21.55
CA ILE A 52 -14.03 -23.77 21.35
C ILE A 52 -15.16 -24.77 21.53
N LYS A 53 -15.89 -24.70 22.66
CA LYS A 53 -16.95 -25.65 22.98
C LYS A 53 -18.15 -25.52 22.06
N THR A 54 -18.52 -24.30 21.69
CA THR A 54 -19.67 -24.03 20.80
C THR A 54 -19.44 -24.58 19.39
N LEU A 55 -18.20 -24.47 18.90
CA LEU A 55 -17.87 -24.83 17.52
C LEU A 55 -17.23 -26.22 17.40
N GLY A 56 -16.86 -26.85 18.52
CA GLY A 56 -16.17 -28.14 18.53
C GLY A 56 -14.80 -28.09 17.85
N VAL A 57 -14.10 -26.96 17.96
CA VAL A 57 -12.77 -26.77 17.35
C VAL A 57 -11.74 -27.61 18.11
N LYS A 58 -10.85 -28.27 17.38
CA LYS A 58 -9.82 -29.18 17.94
C LYS A 58 -8.40 -28.60 17.87
N ASP A 59 -8.24 -27.40 17.32
CA ASP A 59 -6.95 -26.75 17.21
C ASP A 59 -6.29 -26.49 18.55
N GLU A 60 -4.96 -26.47 18.52
CA GLU A 60 -4.14 -26.24 19.69
C GLU A 60 -4.45 -24.88 20.31
N ILE A 61 -4.61 -24.82 21.64
CA ILE A 61 -4.99 -23.58 22.33
C ILE A 61 -4.04 -22.42 22.06
N LYS A 62 -2.75 -22.69 21.81
CA LYS A 62 -1.75 -21.68 21.45
C LYS A 62 -1.97 -21.06 20.06
N LEU A 63 -2.70 -21.73 19.17
CA LEU A 63 -3.09 -21.19 17.87
C LEU A 63 -4.36 -20.34 18.02
N ILE A 64 -5.32 -20.83 18.81
CA ILE A 64 -6.60 -20.15 19.06
C ILE A 64 -6.39 -18.90 19.91
N ASN A 65 -5.70 -19.02 21.04
CA ASN A 65 -5.43 -17.92 21.97
C ASN A 65 -3.94 -17.88 22.34
N PRO A 66 -3.09 -17.34 21.45
CA PRO A 66 -1.64 -17.26 21.67
C PRO A 66 -1.24 -16.55 22.97
N TYR A 67 -1.95 -15.46 23.32
CA TYR A 67 -1.69 -14.71 24.54
C TYR A 67 -2.91 -14.66 25.45
N TYR A 68 -2.69 -15.07 26.71
CA TYR A 68 -3.67 -15.05 27.77
C TYR A 68 -3.08 -14.42 29.02
N PHE A 69 -3.79 -13.44 29.58
CA PHE A 69 -3.43 -12.78 30.83
C PHE A 69 -4.50 -13.04 31.89
N LYS A 70 -4.09 -13.25 33.14
CA LYS A 70 -5.01 -13.54 34.25
C LYS A 70 -5.75 -12.30 34.72
N LYS A 71 -5.11 -11.12 34.66
CA LYS A 71 -5.72 -9.87 35.15
C LYS A 71 -6.64 -9.24 34.08
N PRO A 72 -7.83 -8.74 34.44
CA PRO A 72 -8.77 -8.13 33.49
C PRO A 72 -8.35 -6.70 33.12
N LEU A 73 -7.21 -6.57 32.44
CA LEU A 73 -6.58 -5.31 32.04
C LEU A 73 -6.51 -5.22 30.50
N ALA A 74 -6.26 -4.02 29.98
CA ALA A 74 -5.93 -3.85 28.56
C ALA A 74 -4.63 -4.63 28.23
N PRO A 75 -4.46 -5.13 26.98
CA PRO A 75 -3.35 -6.02 26.65
C PRO A 75 -1.96 -5.50 27.00
N LEU A 76 -1.65 -4.24 26.63
CA LEU A 76 -0.36 -3.62 26.99
C LEU A 76 -0.10 -3.68 28.50
N THR A 77 -1.03 -3.15 29.30
CA THR A 77 -0.92 -3.15 30.77
C THR A 77 -0.87 -4.56 31.36
N ALA A 78 -1.66 -5.50 30.81
CA ALA A 78 -1.65 -6.88 31.27
C ALA A 78 -0.28 -7.55 31.01
N SER A 79 0.32 -7.24 29.86
CA SER A 79 1.61 -7.76 29.44
C SER A 79 2.76 -7.24 30.32
N GLU A 80 2.74 -5.95 30.67
CA GLU A 80 3.68 -5.32 31.61
C GLU A 80 3.55 -5.91 33.02
N VAL A 81 2.32 -6.02 33.51
CA VAL A 81 2.05 -6.48 34.88
C VAL A 81 2.39 -7.95 35.08
N GLU A 82 2.23 -8.78 34.05
CA GLU A 82 2.56 -10.21 34.10
C GLU A 82 3.97 -10.53 33.57
N GLY A 83 4.72 -9.51 33.11
CA GLY A 83 6.09 -9.66 32.63
C GLY A 83 6.22 -10.49 31.35
N VAL A 84 5.18 -10.51 30.51
CA VAL A 84 5.13 -11.30 29.27
C VAL A 84 5.12 -10.36 28.08
N LYS A 85 6.14 -10.41 27.24
CA LYS A 85 6.20 -9.60 26.01
C LYS A 85 5.31 -10.19 24.93
N ILE A 86 4.44 -9.36 24.34
CA ILE A 86 3.63 -9.74 23.18
C ILE A 86 4.52 -9.66 21.93
N ASP A 87 4.67 -10.80 21.24
CA ASP A 87 5.30 -10.89 19.93
C ASP A 87 4.22 -11.01 18.85
N ILE A 88 4.11 -9.98 18.02
CA ILE A 88 3.15 -9.89 16.93
C ILE A 88 3.41 -10.97 15.88
N SER A 89 4.68 -11.35 15.65
CA SER A 89 5.03 -12.38 14.68
C SER A 89 4.45 -13.74 15.08
N SER A 90 4.46 -14.06 16.37
CA SER A 90 3.84 -15.27 16.91
C SER A 90 2.32 -15.31 16.68
N ILE A 91 1.62 -14.18 16.83
CA ILE A 91 0.18 -14.06 16.53
C ILE A 91 -0.07 -14.32 15.05
N LYS A 92 0.72 -13.68 14.18
CA LYS A 92 0.59 -13.84 12.73
C LYS A 92 0.83 -15.28 12.28
N ASN A 93 1.89 -15.92 12.79
CA ASN A 93 2.20 -17.30 12.46
C ASN A 93 1.08 -18.26 12.90
N ALA A 94 0.49 -18.03 14.07
CA ALA A 94 -0.67 -18.80 14.53
C ALA A 94 -1.88 -18.62 13.61
N PHE A 95 -2.16 -17.39 13.18
CA PHE A 95 -3.23 -17.10 12.25
C PHE A 95 -3.01 -17.74 10.87
N GLU A 96 -1.82 -17.63 10.31
CA GLU A 96 -1.46 -18.25 9.03
C GLU A 96 -1.60 -19.77 9.08
N GLU A 97 -1.23 -20.40 10.20
CA GLU A 97 -1.39 -21.83 10.41
C GLU A 97 -2.87 -22.23 10.47
N LEU A 98 -3.73 -21.46 11.18
CA LEU A 98 -5.18 -21.67 11.14
C LEU A 98 -5.76 -21.50 9.73
N CYS A 99 -5.28 -20.52 8.95
CA CYS A 99 -5.71 -20.32 7.57
C CYS A 99 -5.29 -21.45 6.61
N LYS A 100 -4.26 -22.23 6.94
CA LYS A 100 -3.91 -23.45 6.19
C LYS A 100 -4.85 -24.62 6.51
N ARG A 101 -5.36 -24.67 7.74
CA ARG A 101 -6.17 -25.77 8.26
C ARG A 101 -7.65 -25.65 7.93
N HIS A 102 -8.15 -24.42 7.80
CA HIS A 102 -9.57 -24.15 7.63
C HIS A 102 -9.89 -23.36 6.36
N ASP A 103 -11.14 -23.44 5.91
CA ASP A 103 -11.63 -22.65 4.79
C ASP A 103 -11.72 -21.16 5.15
N ILE A 104 -12.03 -20.86 6.41
CA ILE A 104 -12.12 -19.50 6.95
C ILE A 104 -11.83 -19.46 8.45
N VAL A 105 -11.18 -18.40 8.91
CA VAL A 105 -10.86 -18.17 10.33
C VAL A 105 -11.61 -16.95 10.84
N ILE A 106 -12.39 -17.12 11.91
CA ILE A 106 -13.02 -15.99 12.62
C ILE A 106 -12.07 -15.50 13.70
N VAL A 107 -11.59 -14.26 13.56
CA VAL A 107 -10.69 -13.62 14.52
C VAL A 107 -11.51 -12.72 15.43
N GLU A 108 -11.76 -13.14 16.67
CA GLU A 108 -12.39 -12.30 17.68
C GLU A 108 -11.38 -11.26 18.19
N GLY A 109 -11.67 -9.99 17.93
CA GLY A 109 -10.82 -8.87 18.34
C GLY A 109 -10.88 -8.55 19.83
N ILE A 110 -9.92 -7.72 20.26
CA ILE A 110 -9.78 -7.30 21.66
C ILE A 110 -10.27 -5.86 21.80
N GLY A 111 -11.32 -5.63 22.59
CA GLY A 111 -11.88 -4.28 22.78
C GLY A 111 -12.27 -3.61 21.45
N GLY A 112 -11.74 -2.41 21.21
CA GLY A 112 -11.90 -1.64 19.97
C GLY A 112 -10.57 -1.40 19.23
N LEU A 113 -10.61 -0.71 18.10
CA LEU A 113 -9.48 -0.60 17.16
C LEU A 113 -8.22 0.07 17.75
N LEU A 114 -8.40 1.04 18.64
CA LEU A 114 -7.30 1.79 19.27
C LEU A 114 -6.83 1.17 20.60
N VAL A 115 -7.19 -0.09 20.89
CA VAL A 115 -6.64 -0.80 22.04
C VAL A 115 -5.16 -1.12 21.76
N PRO A 116 -4.22 -0.69 22.62
CA PRO A 116 -2.80 -0.97 22.43
C PRO A 116 -2.48 -2.42 22.76
N LEU A 117 -1.77 -3.08 21.86
CA LEU A 117 -1.15 -4.39 22.06
C LEU A 117 0.29 -4.23 22.55
N THR A 118 1.02 -3.26 22.01
CA THR A 118 2.32 -2.78 22.52
C THR A 118 2.31 -1.24 22.54
N GLU A 119 3.41 -0.58 22.93
CA GLU A 119 3.50 0.90 23.00
C GLU A 119 3.10 1.59 21.68
N ASP A 120 3.61 1.10 20.55
CA ASP A 120 3.38 1.69 19.22
C ASP A 120 2.54 0.81 18.27
N TYR A 121 1.82 -0.19 18.80
CA TYR A 121 1.06 -1.15 17.99
C TYR A 121 -0.33 -1.40 18.56
N PHE A 122 -1.35 -1.19 17.74
CA PHE A 122 -2.76 -1.25 18.12
C PHE A 122 -3.49 -2.38 17.41
N VAL A 123 -4.72 -2.67 17.84
CA VAL A 123 -5.59 -3.65 17.16
C VAL A 123 -5.80 -3.30 15.68
N SER A 124 -5.86 -2.02 15.33
CA SER A 124 -5.90 -1.56 13.93
C SER A 124 -4.70 -2.02 13.11
N ASP A 125 -3.50 -1.94 13.68
CA ASP A 125 -2.27 -2.39 13.01
C ASP A 125 -2.29 -3.92 12.83
N LEU A 126 -2.77 -4.66 13.84
CA LEU A 126 -2.95 -6.12 13.72
C LEU A 126 -3.87 -6.47 12.55
N ILE A 127 -5.01 -5.81 12.42
CA ILE A 127 -5.97 -6.07 11.33
C ILE A 127 -5.32 -5.84 9.96
N LEU A 128 -4.56 -4.75 9.82
CA LEU A 128 -3.85 -4.43 8.58
C LEU A 128 -2.77 -5.47 8.26
N GLU A 129 -2.06 -5.96 9.27
CA GLU A 129 -1.01 -6.96 9.11
C GLU A 129 -1.56 -8.36 8.80
N LEU A 130 -2.69 -8.73 9.42
CA LEU A 130 -3.42 -9.96 9.09
C LEU A 130 -4.06 -9.89 7.69
N ASP A 131 -4.22 -8.70 7.12
CA ASP A 131 -4.82 -8.44 5.81
C ASP A 131 -6.19 -9.14 5.70
N ILE A 132 -7.12 -8.84 6.61
CA ILE A 132 -8.48 -9.42 6.63
C ILE A 132 -9.56 -8.36 6.83
N PRO A 133 -10.77 -8.54 6.25
CA PRO A 133 -11.88 -7.62 6.42
C PRO A 133 -12.47 -7.66 7.84
N VAL A 134 -13.16 -6.58 8.19
CA VAL A 134 -13.69 -6.34 9.54
C VAL A 134 -15.20 -6.26 9.57
N ILE A 135 -15.82 -6.94 10.53
CA ILE A 135 -17.20 -6.67 10.97
C ILE A 135 -17.14 -5.88 12.27
N VAL A 136 -17.87 -4.77 12.32
CA VAL A 136 -17.99 -3.93 13.52
C VAL A 136 -19.22 -4.36 14.31
N VAL A 137 -19.01 -4.81 15.54
CA VAL A 137 -20.08 -5.11 16.49
C VAL A 137 -20.38 -3.86 17.32
N SER A 138 -21.61 -3.39 17.21
CA SER A 138 -22.07 -2.21 17.95
C SER A 138 -23.15 -2.55 18.95
N ARG A 139 -23.15 -1.85 20.09
CA ARG A 139 -24.29 -1.83 21.00
C ARG A 139 -25.51 -1.15 20.37
N VAL A 140 -26.68 -1.36 20.99
CA VAL A 140 -27.92 -0.64 20.71
C VAL A 140 -28.17 0.48 21.73
N GLY A 141 -28.95 1.50 21.34
CA GLY A 141 -29.39 2.60 22.22
C GLY A 141 -28.64 3.92 22.00
N LEU A 142 -28.73 4.85 22.96
CA LEU A 142 -28.11 6.17 22.88
C LEU A 142 -26.57 6.11 22.87
N GLY A 143 -25.94 7.07 22.17
CA GLY A 143 -24.49 7.14 21.97
C GLY A 143 -23.94 6.17 20.92
N THR A 144 -24.77 5.24 20.42
CA THR A 144 -24.38 4.26 19.39
C THR A 144 -23.89 4.93 18.10
N ILE A 145 -24.61 5.95 17.60
CA ILE A 145 -24.20 6.68 16.39
C ILE A 145 -22.76 7.18 16.51
N ASN A 146 -22.44 7.86 17.62
CA ASN A 146 -21.10 8.41 17.83
C ASN A 146 -20.03 7.31 17.87
N HIS A 147 -20.18 6.29 18.71
CA HIS A 147 -19.15 5.26 18.87
C HIS A 147 -18.93 4.45 17.59
N THR A 148 -20.01 4.13 16.87
CA THR A 148 -19.93 3.40 15.61
C THR A 148 -19.27 4.24 14.53
N LEU A 149 -19.66 5.52 14.37
CA LEU A 149 -19.05 6.39 13.36
C LEU A 149 -17.59 6.70 13.67
N LEU A 150 -17.20 6.88 14.94
CA LEU A 150 -15.80 7.05 15.32
C LEU A 150 -14.96 5.80 14.98
N THR A 151 -15.48 4.61 15.29
CA THR A 151 -14.83 3.34 14.95
C THR A 151 -14.66 3.18 13.44
N ILE A 152 -15.71 3.46 12.66
CA ILE A 152 -15.67 3.35 11.20
C ILE A 152 -14.76 4.38 10.57
N LYS A 153 -14.81 5.63 11.04
CA LYS A 153 -13.96 6.71 10.54
C LYS A 153 -12.50 6.35 10.72
N HIS A 154 -12.12 5.92 11.92
CA HIS A 154 -10.75 5.49 12.20
C HIS A 154 -10.34 4.31 11.33
N ALA A 155 -11.17 3.26 11.22
CA ALA A 155 -10.89 2.12 10.33
C ALA A 155 -10.64 2.56 8.88
N LYS A 156 -11.50 3.41 8.32
CA LYS A 156 -11.35 3.92 6.95
C LYS A 156 -10.08 4.75 6.78
N GLU A 157 -9.79 5.63 7.73
CA GLU A 157 -8.56 6.45 7.72
C GLU A 157 -7.29 5.59 7.82
N SER A 158 -7.36 4.48 8.55
CA SER A 158 -6.28 3.48 8.64
C SER A 158 -6.25 2.51 7.44
N GLY A 159 -7.19 2.60 6.50
CA GLY A 159 -7.26 1.71 5.33
C GLY A 159 -7.77 0.29 5.62
N ILE A 160 -8.48 0.10 6.72
CA ILE A 160 -9.13 -1.15 7.10
C ILE A 160 -10.46 -1.28 6.33
N ASP A 161 -10.66 -2.44 5.69
CA ASP A 161 -11.90 -2.75 4.99
C ASP A 161 -13.00 -3.21 5.96
N ILE A 162 -14.12 -2.48 6.01
CA ILE A 162 -15.27 -2.83 6.85
C ILE A 162 -16.38 -3.36 5.97
N ILE A 163 -16.65 -4.66 6.10
CA ILE A 163 -17.62 -5.38 5.28
C ILE A 163 -19.04 -5.35 5.87
N GLY A 164 -19.19 -4.87 7.10
CA GLY A 164 -20.51 -4.59 7.64
C GLY A 164 -20.58 -4.34 9.15
N ILE A 165 -21.77 -3.97 9.59
CA ILE A 165 -22.09 -3.65 10.99
C ILE A 165 -23.14 -4.62 11.51
N ILE A 166 -22.89 -5.18 12.70
CA ILE A 166 -23.88 -5.96 13.46
C ILE A 166 -24.23 -5.20 14.72
N PHE A 167 -25.50 -4.85 14.88
CA PHE A 167 -26.00 -4.38 16.17
C PHE A 167 -26.33 -5.57 17.05
N ASN A 168 -25.89 -5.55 18.31
CA ASN A 168 -26.12 -6.65 19.24
C ASN A 168 -26.76 -6.15 20.54
N GLU A 169 -27.88 -6.78 20.91
CA GLU A 169 -28.61 -6.52 22.15
C GLU A 169 -28.12 -7.45 23.27
N THR A 170 -27.21 -6.97 24.13
CA THR A 170 -26.65 -7.80 25.23
C THR A 170 -27.54 -7.91 26.46
N LYS A 171 -28.59 -7.08 26.57
CA LYS A 171 -29.56 -7.11 27.67
C LYS A 171 -30.98 -6.95 27.14
N LYS A 172 -31.94 -7.64 27.76
CA LYS A 172 -33.36 -7.46 27.47
C LYS A 172 -33.79 -6.03 27.83
N ARG A 173 -34.22 -5.25 26.84
CA ARG A 173 -34.67 -3.86 27.03
C ARG A 173 -35.88 -3.56 26.14
N ARG A 174 -36.69 -2.58 26.54
CA ARG A 174 -37.78 -2.06 25.71
C ARG A 174 -37.16 -1.23 24.59
N LYS A 175 -37.50 -1.53 23.33
CA LYS A 175 -36.97 -0.81 22.17
C LYS A 175 -37.57 0.60 22.13
N GLY A 176 -36.72 1.61 22.31
CA GLY A 176 -37.06 3.01 22.11
C GLY A 176 -36.98 3.41 20.64
N LEU A 177 -37.12 4.70 20.38
CA LEU A 177 -37.01 5.26 19.03
C LEU A 177 -35.57 5.17 18.49
N ALA A 178 -34.58 5.39 19.36
CA ALA A 178 -33.16 5.36 19.00
C ALA A 178 -32.72 4.00 18.45
N GLU A 179 -33.18 2.90 19.03
CA GLU A 179 -32.86 1.54 18.57
C GLU A 179 -33.44 1.24 17.18
N LYS A 180 -34.49 1.95 16.76
CA LYS A 180 -35.10 1.80 15.43
C LYS A 180 -34.44 2.69 14.38
N THR A 181 -34.01 3.90 14.75
CA THR A 181 -33.50 4.91 13.81
C THR A 181 -31.98 4.89 13.63
N ASN A 182 -31.23 4.48 14.66
CA ASN A 182 -29.76 4.54 14.60
C ASN A 182 -29.15 3.73 13.44
N PRO A 183 -29.58 2.48 13.15
CA PRO A 183 -28.97 1.69 12.08
C PRO A 183 -29.00 2.38 10.70
N SER A 184 -30.15 2.94 10.30
CA SER A 184 -30.29 3.59 9.00
C SER A 184 -29.51 4.90 8.89
N ILE A 185 -29.44 5.66 9.98
CA ILE A 185 -28.61 6.87 10.05
C ILE A 185 -27.13 6.51 9.93
N ILE A 186 -26.68 5.48 10.64
CA ILE A 186 -25.28 5.02 10.60
C ILE A 186 -24.92 4.52 9.21
N GLU A 187 -25.77 3.69 8.57
CA GLU A 187 -25.55 3.21 7.20
C GLU A 187 -25.40 4.37 6.21
N LYS A 188 -26.31 5.34 6.27
CA LYS A 188 -26.27 6.52 5.39
C LYS A 188 -25.02 7.37 5.58
N LEU A 189 -24.61 7.62 6.83
CA LEU A 189 -23.47 8.49 7.13
C LEU A 189 -22.12 7.79 6.89
N SER A 190 -22.06 6.49 7.16
CA SER A 190 -20.82 5.72 7.04
C SER A 190 -20.62 5.12 5.65
N GLY A 191 -21.69 4.85 4.90
CA GLY A 191 -21.64 4.06 3.67
C GLY A 191 -21.29 2.59 3.90
N VAL A 192 -21.33 2.10 5.14
CA VAL A 192 -21.05 0.70 5.49
C VAL A 192 -22.39 -0.04 5.70
N PRO A 193 -22.58 -1.22 5.08
CA PRO A 193 -23.84 -1.94 5.13
C PRO A 193 -24.18 -2.48 6.53
N ILE A 194 -25.45 -2.43 6.89
CA ILE A 194 -25.94 -3.10 8.11
C ILE A 194 -26.25 -4.57 7.81
N LEU A 195 -25.48 -5.48 8.41
CA LEU A 195 -25.68 -6.92 8.27
C LEU A 195 -26.92 -7.36 9.05
N GLY A 196 -27.20 -6.73 10.19
CA GLY A 196 -28.44 -6.97 10.92
C GLY A 196 -28.41 -6.52 12.38
N ASN A 197 -29.52 -6.78 13.06
CA ASN A 197 -29.66 -6.55 14.49
C ASN A 197 -29.93 -7.88 15.21
N LEU A 198 -28.96 -8.34 16.00
CA LEU A 198 -29.06 -9.54 16.81
C LEU A 198 -29.84 -9.20 18.10
N PRO A 199 -31.09 -9.68 18.25
CA PRO A 199 -31.87 -9.41 19.45
C PRO A 199 -31.31 -10.17 20.66
N TYR A 200 -31.70 -9.74 21.86
CA TYR A 200 -31.29 -10.42 23.08
C TYR A 200 -31.73 -11.88 23.07
N ILE A 201 -30.77 -12.80 23.22
CA ILE A 201 -31.01 -14.24 23.17
C ILE A 201 -31.04 -14.78 24.60
N GLN A 202 -32.24 -15.16 25.04
CA GLN A 202 -32.41 -15.78 26.36
C GLN A 202 -31.65 -17.11 26.42
N LEU A 203 -31.03 -17.40 27.56
CA LEU A 203 -30.26 -18.63 27.84
C LEU A 203 -28.91 -18.76 27.10
N VAL A 204 -28.44 -17.71 26.41
CA VAL A 204 -27.02 -17.64 26.03
C VAL A 204 -26.20 -17.22 27.25
N SER A 205 -25.21 -18.03 27.61
CA SER A 205 -24.29 -17.78 28.71
C SER A 205 -22.88 -18.13 28.28
N ILE A 206 -22.00 -17.13 28.23
CA ILE A 206 -20.59 -17.31 27.86
C ILE A 206 -19.90 -18.14 28.95
N THR A 207 -20.09 -17.76 30.22
CA THR A 207 -19.48 -18.42 31.39
C THR A 207 -19.89 -19.89 31.50
N ASP A 208 -21.15 -20.22 31.20
CA ASP A 208 -21.64 -21.59 31.32
C ASP A 208 -21.55 -22.38 30.01
N CYS A 209 -20.99 -21.77 28.95
CA CYS A 209 -20.96 -22.32 27.59
C CYS A 209 -22.32 -22.81 27.07
N LYS A 210 -23.36 -21.99 27.26
CA LYS A 210 -24.72 -22.25 26.76
C LYS A 210 -25.01 -21.39 25.54
N THR A 211 -25.42 -22.01 24.45
CA THR A 211 -25.69 -21.35 23.17
C THR A 211 -27.17 -21.02 22.94
N GLY A 212 -28.08 -21.57 23.75
CA GLY A 212 -29.52 -21.33 23.61
C GLY A 212 -30.00 -21.51 22.16
N LYS A 213 -30.69 -20.49 21.62
CA LYS A 213 -31.13 -20.45 20.21
C LYS A 213 -30.20 -19.63 19.30
N LEU A 214 -28.94 -19.43 19.69
CA LEU A 214 -27.98 -18.53 19.01
C LEU A 214 -27.96 -18.73 17.49
N LYS A 215 -27.69 -19.95 17.02
CA LYS A 215 -27.60 -20.26 15.58
C LYS A 215 -28.84 -19.82 14.80
N ASN A 216 -30.02 -20.25 15.25
CA ASN A 216 -31.28 -19.97 14.56
C ASN A 216 -31.64 -18.47 14.62
N THR A 217 -31.38 -17.83 15.76
CA THR A 217 -31.61 -16.39 15.91
C THR A 217 -30.63 -15.57 15.05
N PHE A 218 -29.37 -15.99 14.95
CA PHE A 218 -28.36 -15.32 14.13
C PHE A 218 -28.74 -15.38 12.65
N LEU A 219 -29.03 -16.57 12.12
CA LEU A 219 -29.43 -16.76 10.72
C LEU A 219 -30.69 -15.98 10.33
N LYS A 220 -31.64 -15.85 11.26
CA LYS A 220 -32.89 -15.11 11.02
C LYS A 220 -32.68 -13.60 10.94
N ASN A 221 -31.69 -13.06 11.64
CA ASN A 221 -31.55 -11.61 11.85
C ASN A 221 -30.32 -10.99 11.20
N ILE A 222 -29.30 -11.79 10.85
CA ILE A 222 -28.04 -11.32 10.27
C ILE A 222 -27.90 -11.87 8.85
N LYS A 223 -27.77 -10.95 7.90
CA LYS A 223 -27.54 -11.24 6.48
C LYS A 223 -26.07 -11.57 6.28
N ILE A 224 -25.79 -12.84 6.01
CA ILE A 224 -24.44 -13.36 5.76
C ILE A 224 -24.25 -13.88 4.33
N ASP A 225 -25.26 -13.74 3.47
CA ASP A 225 -25.20 -14.25 2.09
C ASP A 225 -24.37 -13.36 1.18
N ASN A 226 -24.30 -12.07 1.52
CA ASN A 226 -23.45 -11.08 0.88
C ASN A 226 -22.17 -10.82 1.69
N LEU A 227 -21.97 -11.55 2.80
CA LEU A 227 -20.70 -11.47 3.48
C LEU A 227 -19.65 -12.05 2.57
N PRO A 228 -18.47 -11.46 2.56
CA PRO A 228 -17.32 -12.04 1.93
C PRO A 228 -16.92 -13.45 2.37
N THR A 229 -17.62 -14.48 1.90
CA THR A 229 -17.22 -15.88 2.13
C THR A 229 -16.00 -16.27 1.29
N ALA A 230 -15.55 -15.39 0.39
CA ALA A 230 -14.21 -15.33 -0.20
C ALA A 230 -14.07 -14.01 -0.98
N TYR A 231 -13.45 -12.96 -0.42
CA TYR A 231 -13.10 -11.72 -1.17
C TYR A 231 -11.64 -11.37 -0.83
N CYS A 232 -10.85 -10.73 -1.68
CA CYS A 232 -11.17 -9.80 -2.76
C CYS A 232 -11.05 -10.40 -4.16
N LEU A 233 -12.20 -10.70 -4.76
CA LEU A 233 -12.36 -10.65 -6.21
C LEU A 233 -13.43 -9.59 -6.45
N LEU A 234 -13.09 -8.52 -7.19
CA LEU A 234 -14.12 -7.71 -7.83
C LEU A 234 -15.16 -8.65 -8.49
N PRO A 235 -16.48 -8.36 -8.45
CA PRO A 235 -17.47 -9.23 -9.09
C PRO A 235 -17.04 -9.53 -10.53
N THR A 236 -17.15 -10.79 -10.98
CA THR A 236 -16.65 -11.20 -12.31
C THR A 236 -17.14 -10.29 -13.43
N ALA A 237 -18.40 -9.83 -13.35
CA ALA A 237 -18.96 -8.87 -14.29
C ALA A 237 -18.25 -7.50 -14.26
N TYR A 238 -17.87 -7.02 -13.08
CA TYR A 238 -17.17 -5.75 -12.93
C TYR A 238 -15.72 -5.84 -13.41
N LYS A 239 -15.04 -6.98 -13.20
CA LYS A 239 -13.69 -7.23 -13.75
C LYS A 239 -13.67 -7.18 -15.27
N LYS A 240 -14.60 -7.92 -15.91
CA LYS A 240 -14.75 -7.91 -17.37
C LYS A 240 -15.01 -6.49 -17.88
N LYS A 241 -15.86 -5.74 -17.17
CA LYS A 241 -16.10 -4.33 -17.50
C LYS A 241 -14.83 -3.48 -17.41
N LEU A 242 -13.98 -3.67 -16.39
CA LEU A 242 -12.72 -2.94 -16.27
C LEU A 242 -11.76 -3.30 -17.40
N GLU A 243 -11.66 -4.58 -17.75
CA GLU A 243 -10.85 -5.04 -18.88
C GLU A 243 -11.35 -4.45 -20.21
N GLU A 244 -12.66 -4.47 -20.46
CA GLU A 244 -13.26 -3.86 -21.64
C GLU A 244 -12.94 -2.37 -21.71
N ILE A 245 -13.10 -1.63 -20.61
CA ILE A 245 -12.79 -0.20 -20.53
C ILE A 245 -11.30 0.03 -20.79
N ASP A 246 -10.42 -0.76 -20.18
CA ASP A 246 -8.97 -0.67 -20.37
C ASP A 246 -8.59 -0.82 -21.85
N LYS A 247 -9.05 -1.89 -22.49
CA LYS A 247 -8.75 -2.18 -23.90
C LYS A 247 -9.30 -1.13 -24.87
N THR A 248 -10.33 -0.38 -24.49
CA THR A 248 -11.04 0.54 -25.38
C THR A 248 -10.76 2.01 -25.12
N HIS A 249 -10.38 2.39 -23.89
CA HIS A 249 -10.25 3.80 -23.48
C HIS A 249 -8.86 4.14 -22.95
N LEU A 250 -8.05 3.17 -22.52
CA LEU A 250 -6.73 3.42 -21.93
C LEU A 250 -5.62 3.15 -22.95
N TRP A 251 -4.78 4.16 -23.20
CA TRP A 251 -3.60 4.02 -24.04
C TRP A 251 -2.36 3.88 -23.16
N HIS A 252 -1.74 2.70 -23.18
CA HIS A 252 -0.65 2.37 -22.28
C HIS A 252 0.71 2.86 -22.79
N PRO A 253 1.56 3.44 -21.93
CA PRO A 253 2.91 3.85 -22.30
C PRO A 253 3.79 2.62 -22.55
N PHE A 254 4.64 2.69 -23.58
CA PHE A 254 5.56 1.60 -23.96
C PHE A 254 4.91 0.24 -24.24
N THR A 255 3.62 0.21 -24.56
CA THR A 255 2.87 -1.02 -24.85
C THR A 255 2.42 -1.04 -26.30
N GLN A 256 2.59 -2.18 -26.99
CA GLN A 256 2.06 -2.38 -28.32
C GLN A 256 0.53 -2.59 -28.22
N MET A 257 -0.22 -1.51 -28.45
CA MET A 257 -1.67 -1.50 -28.20
C MET A 257 -2.45 -2.52 -29.05
N ASN A 258 -2.01 -2.82 -30.27
CA ASN A 258 -2.69 -3.83 -31.10
C ASN A 258 -2.55 -5.26 -30.57
N ASP A 259 -1.51 -5.52 -29.77
CA ASP A 259 -1.32 -6.81 -29.13
C ASP A 259 -2.03 -6.81 -27.77
N TRP A 260 -1.89 -5.73 -27.00
CA TRP A 260 -2.58 -5.53 -25.71
C TRP A 260 -4.08 -5.81 -25.75
N VAL A 261 -4.79 -5.29 -26.77
CA VAL A 261 -6.24 -5.51 -26.90
C VAL A 261 -6.65 -6.97 -27.10
N LYS A 262 -5.71 -7.84 -27.50
CA LYS A 262 -5.92 -9.28 -27.72
C LYS A 262 -5.51 -10.14 -26.53
N GLU A 263 -4.78 -9.58 -25.57
CA GLU A 263 -4.26 -10.28 -24.40
C GLU A 263 -5.22 -10.17 -23.21
N ASP A 264 -5.05 -11.04 -22.21
CA ASP A 264 -5.77 -10.94 -20.94
C ASP A 264 -4.95 -10.08 -19.96
N PRO A 265 -5.37 -8.83 -19.67
CA PRO A 265 -4.53 -7.91 -18.92
C PRO A 265 -4.50 -8.25 -17.42
N ILE A 266 -3.31 -8.11 -16.82
CA ILE A 266 -3.15 -8.16 -15.36
C ILE A 266 -3.55 -6.80 -14.78
N ILE A 267 -4.76 -6.72 -14.23
CA ILE A 267 -5.27 -5.49 -13.61
C ILE A 267 -4.90 -5.49 -12.13
N ILE A 268 -3.98 -4.61 -11.73
CA ILE A 268 -3.55 -4.45 -10.33
C ILE A 268 -4.60 -3.67 -9.53
N GLU A 269 -5.01 -4.20 -8.38
CA GLU A 269 -6.02 -3.59 -7.51
C GLU A 269 -5.39 -2.91 -6.28
N ARG A 270 -4.35 -3.51 -5.71
CA ARG A 270 -3.71 -3.01 -4.48
C ARG A 270 -2.27 -3.46 -4.35
N GLY A 271 -1.53 -2.82 -3.45
CA GLY A 271 -0.19 -3.24 -3.03
C GLY A 271 -0.03 -3.20 -1.51
N ASN A 272 0.87 -4.01 -0.97
CA ASN A 272 1.29 -3.96 0.44
C ASN A 272 2.75 -4.44 0.56
N GLY A 273 3.60 -3.65 1.22
CA GLY A 273 5.03 -3.96 1.35
C GLY A 273 5.69 -4.02 -0.02
N VAL A 274 6.29 -5.15 -0.38
CA VAL A 274 6.94 -5.36 -1.69
C VAL A 274 6.04 -6.10 -2.70
N TYR A 275 4.77 -6.28 -2.38
CA TYR A 275 3.85 -7.09 -3.18
C TYR A 275 2.72 -6.28 -3.79
N LEU A 276 2.36 -6.65 -5.01
CA LEU A 276 1.15 -6.24 -5.71
C LEU A 276 0.12 -7.37 -5.72
N TYR A 277 -1.14 -7.01 -5.84
CA TYR A 277 -2.25 -7.95 -5.95
C TYR A 277 -3.15 -7.53 -7.11
N ASP A 278 -3.44 -8.47 -8.00
CA ASP A 278 -4.38 -8.23 -9.09
C ASP A 278 -5.84 -8.33 -8.61
N THR A 279 -6.76 -7.95 -9.47
CA THR A 279 -8.21 -8.08 -9.21
C THR A 279 -8.63 -9.54 -9.07
N GLN A 280 -7.82 -10.50 -9.52
CA GLN A 280 -8.02 -11.94 -9.33
C GLN A 280 -7.47 -12.47 -7.99
N GLY A 281 -6.95 -11.59 -7.13
CA GLY A 281 -6.39 -11.94 -5.82
C GLY A 281 -5.00 -12.57 -5.89
N ASN A 282 -4.42 -12.72 -7.08
CA ASN A 282 -3.06 -13.23 -7.26
C ASN A 282 -2.05 -12.25 -6.66
N LYS A 283 -1.03 -12.77 -6.00
CA LYS A 283 0.03 -12.00 -5.34
C LYS A 283 1.30 -12.02 -6.18
N TYR A 284 1.88 -10.86 -6.44
CA TYR A 284 3.08 -10.66 -7.24
C TYR A 284 4.16 -9.96 -6.42
N LEU A 285 5.39 -10.48 -6.43
CA LEU A 285 6.54 -9.72 -5.96
C LEU A 285 6.84 -8.64 -6.99
N ASP A 286 6.86 -7.37 -6.58
CA ASP A 286 7.26 -6.26 -7.45
C ASP A 286 8.78 -6.20 -7.57
N GLY A 287 9.34 -7.06 -8.41
CA GLY A 287 10.78 -7.17 -8.66
C GLY A 287 11.38 -6.00 -9.44
N ASN A 288 10.54 -5.06 -9.92
CA ASN A 288 10.97 -3.90 -10.70
C ASN A 288 10.63 -2.56 -10.01
N SER A 289 10.16 -2.59 -8.77
CA SER A 289 9.79 -1.40 -7.97
C SER A 289 8.88 -0.43 -8.72
N SER A 290 7.85 -0.94 -9.41
CA SER A 290 6.95 -0.17 -10.28
C SER A 290 7.67 0.81 -11.19
N TYR A 291 8.68 0.32 -11.92
CA TYR A 291 9.54 1.15 -12.78
C TYR A 291 10.59 1.96 -11.99
N TRP A 292 11.23 1.30 -11.02
CA TRP A 292 12.34 1.80 -10.20
C TRP A 292 12.03 3.01 -9.31
N VAL A 293 10.76 3.37 -9.13
CA VAL A 293 10.34 4.52 -8.30
C VAL A 293 9.88 4.10 -6.91
N ASN A 294 9.39 2.86 -6.74
CA ASN A 294 8.85 2.40 -5.47
C ASN A 294 9.93 1.85 -4.54
N ILE A 295 10.78 2.75 -4.02
CA ILE A 295 11.92 2.38 -3.16
C ILE A 295 11.53 2.03 -1.72
N HIS A 296 10.37 2.50 -1.25
CA HIS A 296 9.91 2.26 0.11
C HIS A 296 8.91 1.10 0.19
N GLY A 297 8.33 0.67 -0.93
CA GLY A 297 7.24 -0.31 -0.95
C GLY A 297 5.87 0.35 -0.76
N TYR A 298 4.82 -0.43 -0.97
CA TYR A 298 3.42 0.01 -0.94
C TYR A 298 2.87 0.16 0.48
N ARG A 299 1.93 1.10 0.64
CA ARG A 299 1.15 1.37 1.87
C ARG A 299 2.03 1.65 3.09
N LYS A 300 3.00 2.56 2.93
CA LYS A 300 3.80 3.06 4.04
C LYS A 300 3.00 4.11 4.81
N ARG A 301 2.59 3.74 6.03
CA ARG A 301 1.79 4.57 6.94
C ARG A 301 2.31 6.02 7.02
N GLU A 302 3.62 6.19 7.20
CA GLU A 302 4.25 7.51 7.30
C GLU A 302 4.02 8.39 6.05
N ILE A 303 4.10 7.80 4.86
CA ILE A 303 3.91 8.51 3.58
C ILE A 303 2.43 8.78 3.35
N ASP A 304 1.58 7.76 3.50
CA ASP A 304 0.12 7.85 3.34
C ASP A 304 -0.45 8.97 4.23
N GLU A 305 -0.03 9.00 5.50
CA GLU A 305 -0.46 10.02 6.48
C GLU A 305 0.07 11.42 6.15
N ALA A 306 1.34 11.54 5.73
CA ALA A 306 1.92 12.83 5.35
C ALA A 306 1.18 13.46 4.17
N VAL A 307 0.88 12.68 3.13
CA VAL A 307 0.12 13.12 1.96
C VAL A 307 -1.30 13.52 2.37
N ALA A 308 -2.02 12.67 3.11
CA ALA A 308 -3.38 12.96 3.56
C ALA A 308 -3.45 14.23 4.44
N LYS A 309 -2.45 14.43 5.31
CA LYS A 309 -2.35 15.63 6.16
C LYS A 309 -2.10 16.89 5.33
N GLN A 310 -1.27 16.82 4.30
CA GLN A 310 -0.98 17.97 3.45
C GLN A 310 -2.19 18.36 2.59
N ILE A 311 -2.88 17.39 1.97
CA ILE A 311 -4.08 17.63 1.15
C ILE A 311 -5.18 18.35 1.93
N ARG A 312 -5.35 18.03 3.23
CA ARG A 312 -6.32 18.71 4.11
C ARG A 312 -5.97 20.18 4.39
N LYS A 313 -4.72 20.60 4.18
CA LYS A 313 -4.31 22.01 4.28
C LYS A 313 -4.46 22.70 2.93
N VAL A 314 -3.75 22.19 1.91
CA VAL A 314 -3.79 22.68 0.54
C VAL A 314 -3.22 21.59 -0.38
N ALA A 315 -3.97 21.27 -1.45
CA ALA A 315 -3.53 20.28 -2.44
C ALA A 315 -2.46 20.84 -3.40
N HIS A 316 -2.55 22.13 -3.75
CA HIS A 316 -1.60 22.78 -4.66
C HIS A 316 -1.61 24.32 -4.49
N SER A 317 -0.42 24.93 -4.51
CA SER A 317 -0.21 26.37 -4.65
C SER A 317 1.04 26.60 -5.50
N THR A 318 0.98 27.51 -6.47
CA THR A 318 2.08 27.77 -7.41
C THR A 318 3.34 28.32 -6.71
N LEU A 319 4.51 28.18 -7.34
CA LEU A 319 5.75 28.88 -7.00
C LEU A 319 5.96 30.17 -7.83
N ILE A 320 4.95 30.57 -8.61
CA ILE A 320 4.96 31.83 -9.36
C ILE A 320 4.53 32.97 -8.42
N GLY A 321 5.51 33.65 -7.83
CA GLY A 321 5.27 34.77 -6.91
C GLY A 321 4.73 34.35 -5.53
N LEU A 322 4.60 33.05 -5.28
CA LEU A 322 4.16 32.45 -4.02
C LEU A 322 5.16 31.37 -3.58
N SER A 323 4.99 30.86 -2.37
CA SER A 323 5.74 29.73 -1.84
C SER A 323 4.83 28.83 -1.00
N ASN A 324 5.36 27.70 -0.54
CA ASN A 324 4.67 26.82 0.39
C ASN A 324 5.66 26.12 1.34
N VAL A 325 5.17 25.81 2.54
CA VAL A 325 5.99 25.24 3.63
C VAL A 325 6.71 23.95 3.20
N PRO A 326 6.05 22.95 2.58
CA PRO A 326 6.74 21.73 2.17
C PRO A 326 7.87 21.95 1.16
N ALA A 327 7.69 22.83 0.18
CA ALA A 327 8.72 23.11 -0.82
C ALA A 327 9.96 23.80 -0.22
N ILE A 328 9.77 24.69 0.76
CA ILE A 328 10.86 25.35 1.49
C ILE A 328 11.64 24.32 2.30
N GLU A 329 10.96 23.55 3.16
CA GLU A 329 11.60 22.54 4.02
C GLU A 329 12.30 21.44 3.21
N LEU A 330 11.67 20.98 2.12
CA LEU A 330 12.29 20.00 1.23
C LEU A 330 13.55 20.57 0.57
N SER A 331 13.55 21.86 0.20
CA SER A 331 14.70 22.45 -0.48
C SER A 331 15.92 22.49 0.43
N GLU A 332 15.74 22.82 1.70
CA GLU A 332 16.80 22.79 2.71
C GLU A 332 17.35 21.36 2.90
N ARG A 333 16.45 20.38 3.08
CA ARG A 333 16.83 18.98 3.25
C ARG A 333 17.60 18.42 2.06
N LEU A 334 17.19 18.76 0.84
CA LEU A 334 17.88 18.35 -0.39
C LEU A 334 19.29 18.97 -0.48
N ILE A 335 19.44 20.26 -0.16
CA ILE A 335 20.76 20.91 -0.17
C ILE A 335 21.69 20.30 0.88
N ASN A 336 21.18 19.95 2.05
CA ASN A 336 21.99 19.35 3.12
C ASN A 336 22.60 17.98 2.76
N ILE A 337 21.99 17.23 1.85
CA ILE A 337 22.50 15.94 1.38
C ILE A 337 23.18 16.02 0.00
N ALA A 338 23.13 17.18 -0.66
CA ALA A 338 23.72 17.37 -1.97
C ALA A 338 25.25 17.47 -1.89
N PRO A 339 25.98 17.09 -2.96
CA PRO A 339 27.41 17.34 -3.06
C PRO A 339 27.75 18.83 -2.92
N GLU A 340 28.98 19.10 -2.46
CA GLU A 340 29.48 20.47 -2.31
C GLU A 340 29.35 21.27 -3.62
N GLY A 341 28.90 22.53 -3.50
CA GLY A 341 28.73 23.45 -4.63
C GLY A 341 27.29 23.61 -5.11
N LEU A 342 26.38 22.66 -4.81
CA LEU A 342 24.95 22.79 -5.12
C LEU A 342 24.23 23.57 -4.02
N LYS A 343 23.55 24.69 -4.38
CA LYS A 343 22.97 25.65 -3.40
C LYS A 343 21.50 26.03 -3.65
N ARG A 344 20.89 25.52 -4.71
CA ARG A 344 19.53 25.86 -5.14
C ARG A 344 18.82 24.62 -5.68
N VAL A 345 17.51 24.55 -5.43
CA VAL A 345 16.63 23.49 -5.93
C VAL A 345 15.62 24.12 -6.89
N PHE A 346 15.44 23.49 -8.04
CA PHE A 346 14.36 23.79 -8.98
C PHE A 346 13.47 22.56 -9.06
N TYR A 347 12.18 22.72 -8.78
CA TYR A 347 11.21 21.63 -8.81
C TYR A 347 10.55 21.52 -10.19
N SER A 348 10.32 20.28 -10.62
CA SER A 348 9.53 19.90 -11.79
C SER A 348 8.73 18.64 -11.46
N ASP A 349 7.90 18.18 -12.40
CA ASP A 349 6.92 17.13 -12.12
C ASP A 349 7.51 15.70 -12.22
N ASP A 350 8.49 15.49 -13.09
CA ASP A 350 9.12 14.19 -13.31
C ASP A 350 10.60 14.30 -13.76
N GLY A 351 11.23 13.16 -14.06
CA GLY A 351 12.60 13.10 -14.54
C GLY A 351 12.81 13.75 -15.92
N SER A 352 11.86 13.61 -16.85
CA SER A 352 11.99 14.18 -18.20
C SER A 352 11.96 15.71 -18.15
N THR A 353 11.02 16.27 -17.41
CA THR A 353 10.87 17.72 -17.19
C THR A 353 12.04 18.31 -16.40
N ALA A 354 12.62 17.55 -15.47
CA ALA A 354 13.86 17.94 -14.80
C ALA A 354 15.04 18.02 -15.77
N VAL A 355 15.15 17.07 -16.71
CA VAL A 355 16.16 17.10 -17.77
C VAL A 355 15.94 18.26 -18.73
N GLU A 356 14.70 18.55 -19.14
CA GLU A 356 14.36 19.74 -19.95
C GLU A 356 14.80 21.04 -19.26
N ALA A 357 14.53 21.16 -17.95
CA ALA A 357 14.98 22.29 -17.15
C ALA A 357 16.52 22.36 -17.10
N GLY A 358 17.21 21.24 -16.86
CA GLY A 358 18.67 21.17 -16.84
C GLY A 358 19.32 21.55 -18.17
N VAL A 359 18.80 21.03 -19.29
CA VAL A 359 19.21 21.37 -20.66
C VAL A 359 19.06 22.87 -20.90
N LYS A 360 17.91 23.45 -20.53
CA LYS A 360 17.67 24.90 -20.63
C LYS A 360 18.61 25.71 -19.76
N MET A 361 18.85 25.32 -18.51
CA MET A 361 19.74 26.04 -17.60
C MET A 361 21.19 26.04 -18.12
N ALA A 362 21.68 24.89 -18.59
CA ALA A 362 23.02 24.77 -19.18
C ALA A 362 23.18 25.63 -20.44
N PHE A 363 22.19 25.60 -21.34
CA PHE A 363 22.16 26.46 -22.53
C PHE A 363 22.12 27.94 -22.14
N GLN A 364 21.16 28.32 -21.28
CA GLN A 364 20.92 29.70 -20.87
C GLN A 364 22.14 30.32 -20.22
N TYR A 365 22.86 29.57 -19.36
CA TYR A 365 24.11 30.01 -18.75
C TYR A 365 25.09 30.54 -19.81
N TRP A 366 25.36 29.77 -20.87
CA TRP A 366 26.31 30.18 -21.91
C TRP A 366 25.81 31.34 -22.77
N GLN A 367 24.50 31.38 -23.06
CA GLN A 367 23.92 32.50 -23.82
C GLN A 367 24.00 33.83 -23.05
N GLN A 368 23.98 33.76 -21.71
CA GLN A 368 24.06 34.91 -20.82
C GLN A 368 25.50 35.22 -20.33
N LYS A 369 26.45 34.30 -20.51
CA LYS A 369 27.84 34.47 -20.06
C LYS A 369 28.62 35.55 -20.83
N GLY A 370 28.21 35.83 -22.07
CA GLY A 370 28.81 36.86 -22.92
C GLY A 370 28.82 36.47 -24.40
N TRP A 371 29.04 37.45 -25.28
CA TRP A 371 28.95 37.27 -26.74
C TRP A 371 29.86 36.15 -27.27
N ASN A 372 31.09 36.06 -26.75
CA ASN A 372 32.09 35.07 -27.16
C ASN A 372 31.66 33.60 -26.91
N PHE A 373 30.68 33.36 -26.03
CA PHE A 373 30.24 32.02 -25.66
C PHE A 373 28.94 31.57 -26.34
N ARG A 374 28.30 32.44 -27.14
CA ARG A 374 26.98 32.15 -27.74
C ARG A 374 26.96 30.94 -28.67
N ASN A 375 28.11 30.52 -29.21
CA ASN A 375 28.23 29.32 -30.03
C ASN A 375 28.09 28.01 -29.24
N LYS A 376 28.16 28.05 -27.89
CA LYS A 376 27.94 26.90 -27.02
C LYS A 376 26.45 26.52 -26.93
N LYS A 377 26.01 25.68 -27.86
CA LYS A 377 24.60 25.27 -28.04
C LYS A 377 24.39 23.76 -28.11
N LYS A 378 25.45 22.98 -28.29
CA LYS A 378 25.40 21.51 -28.44
C LYS A 378 25.53 20.81 -27.10
N PHE A 379 25.06 19.58 -27.03
CA PHE A 379 25.17 18.73 -25.87
C PHE A 379 25.98 17.48 -26.20
N ILE A 380 26.65 16.93 -25.19
CA ILE A 380 27.26 15.60 -25.25
C ILE A 380 26.47 14.67 -24.34
N ALA A 381 26.20 13.46 -24.81
CA ALA A 381 25.65 12.37 -24.02
C ALA A 381 26.33 11.04 -24.41
N PHE A 382 25.97 9.93 -23.79
CA PHE A 382 26.51 8.61 -24.14
C PHE A 382 25.55 7.83 -25.06
N HIS A 383 26.08 6.94 -25.89
CA HIS A 383 25.19 5.93 -26.50
C HIS A 383 24.55 5.08 -25.39
N ASN A 384 23.34 4.57 -25.63
CA ASN A 384 22.55 3.79 -24.66
C ASN A 384 22.03 4.59 -23.45
N ALA A 385 22.30 5.90 -23.38
CA ALA A 385 21.78 6.73 -22.29
C ALA A 385 20.26 6.94 -22.40
N TYR A 386 19.60 7.08 -21.27
CA TYR A 386 18.20 7.47 -21.16
C TYR A 386 18.05 8.62 -20.18
N HIS A 387 17.33 9.65 -20.63
CA HIS A 387 17.10 10.86 -19.84
C HIS A 387 15.63 11.29 -19.84
N GLY A 388 14.72 10.41 -20.22
CA GLY A 388 13.28 10.69 -20.33
C GLY A 388 12.77 10.74 -21.78
N ASP A 389 11.46 11.01 -21.91
CA ASP A 389 10.70 10.81 -23.14
C ASP A 389 10.09 12.08 -23.74
N THR A 390 10.31 13.25 -23.12
CA THR A 390 10.02 14.53 -23.78
C THR A 390 11.02 14.82 -24.89
N ILE A 391 10.69 15.70 -25.84
CA ILE A 391 11.52 15.95 -27.04
C ILE A 391 12.97 16.33 -26.67
N GLY A 392 13.17 17.19 -25.68
CA GLY A 392 14.51 17.59 -25.24
C GLY A 392 15.24 16.47 -24.50
N ALA A 393 14.54 15.72 -23.65
CA ALA A 393 15.09 14.56 -22.96
C ALA A 393 15.53 13.45 -23.94
N VAL A 394 14.70 13.12 -24.93
CA VAL A 394 15.03 12.16 -26.00
C VAL A 394 16.17 12.67 -26.88
N SER A 395 16.28 13.99 -27.07
CA SER A 395 17.38 14.58 -27.86
C SER A 395 18.74 14.33 -27.20
N VAL A 396 18.80 14.28 -25.88
CA VAL A 396 20.02 13.95 -25.13
C VAL A 396 20.12 12.47 -24.73
N GLY A 397 19.07 11.66 -24.94
CA GLY A 397 19.12 10.20 -24.82
C GLY A 397 19.50 9.49 -26.13
N ARG A 398 19.90 8.21 -26.04
CA ARG A 398 20.22 7.38 -27.22
C ARG A 398 19.81 5.92 -27.07
N ILE A 399 18.52 5.70 -26.81
CA ILE A 399 17.86 4.41 -27.03
C ILE A 399 17.21 4.42 -28.42
N ALA A 400 17.68 3.52 -29.30
CA ALA A 400 17.30 3.53 -30.71
C ALA A 400 15.78 3.39 -30.93
N LEU A 401 15.12 2.58 -30.11
CA LEU A 401 13.66 2.35 -30.17
C LEU A 401 12.88 3.66 -29.98
N PHE A 402 13.26 4.48 -29.00
CA PHE A 402 12.57 5.72 -28.65
C PHE A 402 12.89 6.84 -29.63
N ARG A 403 14.11 6.83 -30.19
CA ARG A 403 14.59 7.93 -31.04
C ARG A 403 14.13 7.83 -32.50
N ARG A 404 13.98 6.62 -33.04
CA ARG A 404 13.85 6.39 -34.50
C ARG A 404 12.66 7.12 -35.12
N MET A 405 11.50 7.09 -34.46
CA MET A 405 10.26 7.69 -34.99
C MET A 405 10.29 9.22 -34.92
N PHE A 406 10.90 9.78 -33.88
CA PHE A 406 10.86 11.23 -33.60
C PHE A 406 12.09 11.99 -34.07
N LYS A 407 13.01 11.35 -34.82
CA LYS A 407 14.31 11.91 -35.20
C LYS A 407 14.25 13.33 -35.78
N SER A 408 13.22 13.66 -36.55
CA SER A 408 13.03 14.98 -37.17
C SER A 408 12.67 16.10 -36.18
N LEU A 409 12.19 15.76 -34.98
CA LEU A 409 11.82 16.70 -33.92
C LEU A 409 12.97 16.97 -32.93
N LEU A 410 14.03 16.16 -32.98
CA LEU A 410 15.11 16.19 -32.00
C LEU A 410 16.19 17.19 -32.40
N PHE A 411 16.75 17.89 -31.42
CA PHE A 411 17.93 18.71 -31.65
C PHE A 411 19.20 17.85 -31.76
N GLU A 412 20.25 18.45 -32.31
CA GLU A 412 21.52 17.76 -32.53
C GLU A 412 22.28 17.56 -31.20
N THR A 413 22.64 16.31 -30.91
CA THR A 413 23.46 15.91 -29.77
C THR A 413 24.64 15.07 -30.26
N ILE A 414 25.81 15.33 -29.68
CA ILE A 414 27.03 14.56 -29.91
C ILE A 414 27.06 13.41 -28.92
N PHE A 415 27.47 12.22 -29.36
CA PHE A 415 27.45 11.04 -28.51
C PHE A 415 28.82 10.39 -28.35
N ALA A 416 29.20 10.13 -27.11
CA ALA A 416 30.41 9.43 -26.71
C ALA A 416 30.13 7.93 -26.46
N PRO A 417 31.15 7.05 -26.61
CA PRO A 417 30.98 5.62 -26.35
C PRO A 417 30.63 5.36 -24.87
N PRO A 418 29.63 4.50 -24.56
CA PRO A 418 29.26 4.19 -23.19
C PRO A 418 30.34 3.37 -22.50
N PRO A 419 30.38 3.38 -21.16
CA PRO A 419 31.29 2.58 -20.36
C PRO A 419 30.91 1.08 -20.29
N TYR A 420 30.58 0.47 -21.43
CA TYR A 420 30.06 -0.90 -21.49
C TYR A 420 31.17 -1.94 -21.71
N CYS A 421 31.87 -2.34 -20.64
CA CYS A 421 33.03 -3.24 -20.75
C CYS A 421 32.71 -4.60 -21.40
N TYR A 422 31.58 -5.23 -21.05
CA TYR A 422 31.21 -6.55 -21.59
C TYR A 422 30.94 -6.54 -23.11
N ARG A 423 30.41 -5.44 -23.65
CA ARG A 423 30.20 -5.23 -25.09
C ARG A 423 30.87 -3.94 -25.56
N CYS A 424 32.17 -3.85 -25.29
CA CYS A 424 32.95 -2.63 -25.47
C CYS A 424 32.83 -2.06 -26.89
N PRO A 425 32.26 -0.86 -27.07
CA PRO A 425 32.02 -0.28 -28.39
C PRO A 425 33.32 0.04 -29.14
N ILE A 426 34.41 0.26 -28.40
CA ILE A 426 35.75 0.53 -28.95
C ILE A 426 36.65 -0.72 -29.00
N LYS A 427 36.08 -1.92 -28.73
CA LYS A 427 36.76 -3.22 -28.83
C LYS A 427 38.06 -3.32 -28.00
N LYS A 428 37.99 -2.85 -26.75
CA LYS A 428 39.08 -2.95 -25.76
C LYS A 428 38.59 -3.67 -24.50
N THR A 429 39.52 -4.24 -23.74
CA THR A 429 39.23 -4.99 -22.51
C THR A 429 39.60 -4.17 -21.28
N TYR A 430 38.73 -4.15 -20.26
CA TYR A 430 39.02 -3.54 -18.97
C TYR A 430 39.62 -4.60 -18.02
N PRO A 431 40.65 -4.28 -17.22
CA PRO A 431 41.24 -2.95 -17.01
C PRO A 431 42.37 -2.54 -17.98
N GLU A 432 42.81 -3.41 -18.90
CA GLU A 432 44.01 -3.14 -19.73
C GLU A 432 43.86 -1.91 -20.64
N CYS A 433 42.64 -1.57 -21.01
CA CYS A 433 42.33 -0.41 -21.86
C CYS A 433 42.58 0.93 -21.19
N SER A 434 42.89 0.97 -19.90
CA SER A 434 43.11 2.21 -19.12
C SER A 434 42.00 3.24 -19.36
N LEU A 435 40.75 2.77 -19.35
CA LEU A 435 39.55 3.59 -19.60
C LEU A 435 39.58 4.33 -20.96
N ALA A 436 40.03 3.68 -22.03
CA ALA A 436 40.10 4.28 -23.38
C ALA A 436 38.80 4.95 -23.88
N CYS A 437 37.63 4.61 -23.33
CA CYS A 437 36.38 5.32 -23.61
C CYS A 437 36.35 6.76 -23.07
N VAL A 438 37.04 7.04 -21.96
CA VAL A 438 37.22 8.39 -21.40
C VAL A 438 38.14 9.22 -22.28
N ASN A 439 39.22 8.63 -22.81
CA ASN A 439 40.10 9.32 -23.77
C ASN A 439 39.33 9.75 -25.03
N GLU A 440 38.40 8.91 -25.50
CA GLU A 440 37.53 9.26 -26.62
C GLU A 440 36.53 10.38 -26.27
N LEU A 441 35.99 10.39 -25.05
CA LEU A 441 35.19 11.50 -24.55
C LEU A 441 36.01 12.81 -24.49
N GLU A 442 37.24 12.77 -24.00
CA GLU A 442 38.14 13.92 -23.93
C GLU A 442 38.44 14.48 -25.33
N ARG A 443 38.68 13.60 -26.32
CA ARG A 443 38.84 13.98 -27.73
C ARG A 443 37.58 14.69 -28.25
N ILE A 444 36.40 14.12 -28.03
CA ILE A 444 35.11 14.70 -28.45
C ILE A 444 34.89 16.08 -27.82
N VAL A 445 35.15 16.22 -26.51
CA VAL A 445 35.01 17.50 -25.79
C VAL A 445 35.98 18.53 -26.35
N SER A 446 37.24 18.16 -26.57
CA SER A 446 38.29 19.04 -27.09
C SER A 446 37.95 19.59 -28.48
N GLU A 447 37.50 18.72 -29.40
CA GLU A 447 37.10 19.08 -30.77
C GLU A 447 35.86 19.98 -30.83
N ASN A 448 35.01 19.92 -29.80
CA ASN A 448 33.73 20.63 -29.78
C ASN A 448 33.65 21.69 -28.67
N ARG A 449 34.78 22.05 -28.04
CA ARG A 449 34.83 22.90 -26.84
C ARG A 449 34.11 24.23 -27.03
N ASP A 450 34.18 24.84 -28.22
CA ASP A 450 33.57 26.14 -28.50
C ASP A 450 32.07 26.05 -28.84
N LYS A 451 31.55 24.83 -28.99
CA LYS A 451 30.16 24.53 -29.39
C LYS A 451 29.36 23.83 -28.29
N VAL A 452 30.00 23.20 -27.32
CA VAL A 452 29.33 22.39 -26.29
C VAL A 452 28.94 23.24 -25.08
N ALA A 453 27.67 23.13 -24.72
CA ALA A 453 27.06 23.73 -23.53
C ALA A 453 27.21 22.82 -22.30
N ALA A 454 26.94 21.52 -22.43
CA ALA A 454 27.05 20.57 -21.33
C ALA A 454 27.26 19.11 -21.79
N LEU A 455 27.78 18.30 -20.87
CA LEU A 455 27.75 16.84 -20.87
C LEU A 455 26.65 16.40 -19.89
N ILE A 456 25.82 15.44 -20.28
CA ILE A 456 24.84 14.78 -19.41
C ILE A 456 25.19 13.30 -19.25
N ILE A 457 25.01 12.79 -18.03
CA ILE A 457 25.46 11.45 -17.64
C ILE A 457 24.50 10.82 -16.63
N GLU A 458 24.22 9.53 -16.80
CA GLU A 458 23.69 8.65 -15.75
C GLU A 458 24.89 8.15 -14.91
N PRO A 459 25.02 8.55 -13.64
CA PRO A 459 26.19 8.17 -12.86
C PRO A 459 26.15 6.69 -12.46
N LYS A 460 27.29 6.01 -12.59
CA LYS A 460 27.54 4.60 -12.22
C LYS A 460 26.79 3.54 -13.02
N VAL A 461 25.48 3.69 -13.22
CA VAL A 461 24.64 2.68 -13.86
C VAL A 461 23.74 3.33 -14.89
N MET A 462 23.81 2.87 -16.14
CA MET A 462 22.86 3.25 -17.19
C MET A 462 21.73 2.22 -17.19
N MET A 463 20.60 2.57 -16.57
CA MET A 463 19.56 1.60 -16.21
C MET A 463 18.76 1.14 -17.46
N PRO A 464 18.03 2.00 -18.19
CA PRO A 464 17.32 1.61 -19.41
C PRO A 464 18.21 1.13 -20.55
N GLY A 465 19.50 1.52 -20.54
CA GLY A 465 20.49 1.05 -21.50
C GLY A 465 20.82 -0.45 -21.39
N GLY A 466 20.32 -1.13 -20.35
CA GLY A 466 20.54 -2.55 -20.08
C GLY A 466 21.31 -2.83 -18.80
N ILE A 467 21.17 -2.00 -17.76
CA ILE A 467 21.90 -2.08 -16.48
C ILE A 467 23.42 -2.12 -16.73
N ILE A 468 23.90 -1.13 -17.49
CA ILE A 468 25.33 -1.03 -17.84
C ILE A 468 26.05 -0.35 -16.68
N THR A 469 26.89 -1.11 -15.97
CA THR A 469 27.71 -0.61 -14.87
C THR A 469 29.00 -0.01 -15.41
N ALA A 470 29.28 1.23 -15.03
CA ALA A 470 30.53 1.88 -15.33
C ALA A 470 31.68 1.21 -14.55
N PRO A 471 32.85 0.99 -15.18
CA PRO A 471 34.01 0.43 -14.49
C PRO A 471 34.52 1.42 -13.43
N GLU A 472 35.25 0.89 -12.45
CA GLU A 472 35.85 1.71 -11.40
C GLU A 472 36.77 2.77 -12.00
N GLY A 473 36.68 3.99 -11.45
CA GLY A 473 37.45 5.14 -11.93
C GLY A 473 36.78 5.93 -13.06
N PHE A 474 35.80 5.39 -13.79
CA PHE A 474 35.20 6.07 -14.96
C PHE A 474 34.62 7.47 -14.67
N LEU A 475 34.04 7.69 -13.49
CA LEU A 475 33.45 8.98 -13.11
C LEU A 475 34.46 9.99 -12.56
N LYS A 476 35.66 9.54 -12.17
CA LYS A 476 36.74 10.41 -11.70
C LYS A 476 37.48 10.97 -12.91
#